data_AF-A0A963XG21-F1
#
_entry.id   AF-A0A963XG21-F1
#
_cell.length_a   1.000
_cell.length_b   1.000
_cell.length_c   1.000
_cell.angle_alpha   90.00
_cell.angle_beta   90.00
_cell.angle_gamma   90.00
#
_symmetry.space_group_name_H-M   'P 1'
#
loop_
_entity.id
_entity.type
_entity.pdbx_description
1 polymer ?
#
loop_
_entity_poly.entity_id
_entity_poly.type
_entity_poly.pdbx_seq_one_letter_code
_entity_poly.pdbx_strand_id
1 'polypeptide(L)'
;DRHILLAIWSVESNYGRILTNDKVMRSVPRSLATLAYADKRRAKFARTQLVAALKILQTGDIDESHLMGSWAGAMGHTQFIPTSYQAYAVDMDGNGRRDIWNSVPDALATAANLLKRNGWQPGRTWGYEVSLPAGRKFPSGAMSLDKWASIGVTRPNGKPFPRGGDV
;
A
#
# COMPACT_ATOMS: atom_id res chain seq x y z
N ASP A 1 9.60 -7.07 -5.58
CA ASP A 1 10.97 -6.75 -5.15
C ASP A 1 10.98 -6.75 -3.63
N ARG A 2 11.85 -7.52 -2.97
CA ARG A 2 11.88 -7.65 -1.51
C ARG A 2 12.17 -6.33 -0.80
N HIS A 3 12.99 -5.45 -1.40
CA HIS A 3 13.37 -4.18 -0.79
C HIS A 3 12.19 -3.21 -0.79
N ILE A 4 11.39 -3.23 -1.85
CA ILE A 4 10.16 -2.43 -1.96
C ILE A 4 9.09 -2.91 -0.99
N LEU A 5 8.89 -4.23 -0.88
CA LEU A 5 7.97 -4.78 0.11
C LEU A 5 8.36 -4.41 1.54
N LEU A 6 9.64 -4.50 1.86
CA LEU A 6 10.16 -4.11 3.17
C LEU A 6 9.99 -2.60 3.42
N ALA A 7 10.24 -1.76 2.41
CA ALA A 7 10.04 -0.32 2.51
C ALA A 7 8.57 0.06 2.75
N ILE A 8 7.64 -0.55 2.01
CA ILE A 8 6.19 -0.35 2.23
C ILE A 8 5.82 -0.79 3.65
N TRP A 9 6.24 -1.98 4.07
CA TRP A 9 5.92 -2.48 5.41
C TRP A 9 6.48 -1.59 6.53
N SER A 10 7.65 -0.99 6.31
CA SER A 10 8.23 0.02 7.21
C SER A 10 7.33 1.25 7.35
N VAL A 11 6.87 1.79 6.21
CA VAL A 11 6.08 3.03 6.18
C VAL A 11 4.69 2.80 6.73
N GLU A 12 4.04 1.68 6.38
CA GLU A 12 2.65 1.42 6.75
C GLU A 12 2.47 1.08 8.23
N SER A 13 3.36 0.26 8.80
CA SER A 13 3.14 -0.25 10.17
C SER A 13 4.38 -0.29 11.04
N ASN A 14 5.51 0.23 10.54
CA ASN A 14 6.83 0.05 11.15
C ASN A 14 7.06 -1.44 11.45
N TYR A 15 6.97 -2.27 10.42
CA TYR A 15 7.17 -3.71 10.54
C TYR A 15 6.22 -4.37 11.56
N GLY A 16 5.01 -3.84 11.73
CA GLY A 16 4.03 -4.29 12.72
C GLY A 16 4.12 -3.68 14.11
N ARG A 17 5.15 -2.89 14.45
CA ARG A 17 5.27 -2.28 15.78
C ARG A 17 4.06 -1.42 16.15
N ILE A 18 3.40 -0.81 15.17
CA ILE A 18 2.21 0.00 15.45
C ILE A 18 1.02 -0.84 15.94
N LEU A 19 0.96 -2.13 15.58
CA LEU A 19 -0.13 -3.03 15.92
C LEU A 19 -0.19 -3.34 17.42
N THR A 20 0.93 -3.20 18.13
CA THR A 20 1.01 -3.38 19.58
C THR A 20 0.73 -2.10 20.36
N ASN A 21 0.31 -1.02 19.69
CA ASN A 21 0.05 0.28 20.33
C ASN A 21 -1.45 0.52 20.49
N ASP A 22 -1.97 0.21 21.68
CA ASP A 22 -3.39 0.36 22.04
C ASP A 22 -3.91 1.80 21.96
N LYS A 23 -3.02 2.80 21.95
CA LYS A 23 -3.42 4.21 21.78
C LYS A 23 -3.77 4.53 20.32
N VAL A 24 -3.25 3.75 19.38
CA VAL A 24 -3.42 3.96 17.93
C VAL A 24 -4.38 2.95 17.34
N MET A 25 -4.29 1.69 17.77
CA MET A 25 -5.11 0.60 17.27
C MET A 25 -6.53 0.69 17.79
N ARG A 26 -7.50 0.55 16.88
CA ARG A 26 -8.93 0.62 17.16
C ARG A 26 -9.65 -0.52 16.46
N SER A 27 -10.79 -0.91 17.04
CA SER A 27 -11.76 -1.77 16.34
C SER A 27 -12.16 -1.11 15.01
N VAL A 28 -11.95 -1.84 13.91
CA VAL A 28 -12.27 -1.37 12.56
C VAL A 28 -13.77 -1.18 12.38
N PRO A 29 -14.66 -2.11 12.81
CA PRO A 29 -16.10 -1.90 12.74
C PRO A 29 -16.55 -0.66 13.51
N ARG A 30 -16.04 -0.46 14.74
CA ARG A 30 -16.36 0.73 15.53
C ARG A 30 -15.92 2.02 14.84
N SER A 31 -14.70 2.04 14.32
CA SER A 31 -14.13 3.22 13.65
C SER A 31 -14.94 3.60 12.40
N LEU A 32 -15.25 2.62 11.57
CA LEU A 32 -16.02 2.83 10.34
C LEU A 32 -17.49 3.15 10.63
N ALA A 33 -18.13 2.53 11.62
CA ALA A 33 -19.47 2.89 12.06
C ALA A 33 -19.53 4.34 12.56
N THR A 34 -18.53 4.75 13.34
CA THR A 34 -18.40 6.14 13.82
C THR A 34 -18.30 7.12 12.64
N LEU A 35 -17.45 6.84 11.65
CA LEU A 35 -17.32 7.67 10.45
C LEU A 35 -18.60 7.66 9.60
N ALA A 36 -19.27 6.52 9.49
CA ALA A 36 -20.52 6.36 8.73
C ALA A 36 -21.68 7.17 9.32
N TYR A 37 -21.66 7.37 10.65
CA TYR A 37 -22.66 8.10 11.39
C TYR A 37 -22.33 9.59 11.52
N ALA A 38 -21.15 9.91 12.05
CA ALA A 38 -20.80 11.26 12.49
C ALA A 38 -20.18 12.14 11.39
N ASP A 39 -19.57 11.55 10.35
CA ASP A 39 -18.91 12.31 9.28
C ASP A 39 -19.72 12.25 7.98
N LYS A 40 -20.51 13.31 7.72
CA LYS A 40 -21.34 13.41 6.52
C LYS A 40 -20.55 13.34 5.21
N ARG A 41 -19.29 13.81 5.18
CA ARG A 41 -18.45 13.80 3.96
C ARG A 41 -17.95 12.39 3.66
N ARG A 42 -17.61 11.62 4.70
CA ARG A 42 -17.06 10.27 4.57
C ARG A 42 -18.09 9.16 4.72
N ALA A 43 -19.34 9.48 5.01
CA ALA A 43 -20.40 8.51 5.29
C ALA A 43 -20.53 7.41 4.22
N LYS A 44 -20.53 7.77 2.93
CA LYS A 44 -20.63 6.78 1.83
C LYS A 44 -19.45 5.83 1.79
N PHE A 45 -18.23 6.36 1.90
CA PHE A 45 -17.00 5.56 1.96
C PHE A 45 -17.03 4.63 3.18
N ALA A 46 -17.32 5.19 4.36
CA ALA A 46 -17.31 4.46 5.62
C ALA A 46 -18.34 3.32 5.65
N ARG A 47 -19.55 3.54 5.13
CA ARG A 47 -20.56 2.46 4.98
C ARG A 47 -20.09 1.35 4.05
N THR A 48 -19.46 1.71 2.94
CA THR A 48 -18.91 0.73 1.98
C THR A 48 -17.82 -0.12 2.65
N GLN A 49 -16.89 0.52 3.35
CA GLN A 49 -15.82 -0.18 4.06
C GLN A 49 -16.35 -0.98 5.25
N LEU A 50 -17.36 -0.49 5.98
CA LEU A 50 -17.96 -1.21 7.11
C LEU A 50 -18.60 -2.52 6.64
N VAL A 51 -19.38 -2.49 5.55
CA VAL A 51 -19.96 -3.72 4.98
C VAL A 51 -18.85 -4.69 4.53
N ALA A 52 -17.77 -4.19 3.92
CA ALA A 52 -16.64 -5.03 3.56
C ALA A 52 -15.95 -5.62 4.80
N ALA A 53 -15.78 -4.86 5.89
CA ALA A 53 -15.22 -5.34 7.15
C ALA A 53 -16.07 -6.46 7.78
N LEU A 54 -17.39 -6.30 7.80
CA LEU A 54 -18.31 -7.34 8.30
C LEU A 54 -18.25 -8.62 7.46
N LYS A 55 -18.06 -8.49 6.14
CA LYS A 55 -17.85 -9.66 5.28
C LYS A 55 -16.53 -10.38 5.57
N ILE A 56 -15.47 -9.68 6.00
CA ILE A 56 -14.20 -10.31 6.42
C ILE A 56 -14.43 -11.14 7.69
N LEU A 57 -15.20 -10.62 8.65
CA LEU A 57 -15.59 -11.39 9.84
C LEU A 57 -16.41 -12.62 9.44
N GLN A 58 -17.34 -12.46 8.49
CA GLN A 58 -18.17 -13.55 8.00
C GLN A 58 -17.36 -14.66 7.31
N THR A 59 -16.26 -14.32 6.61
CA THR A 59 -15.39 -15.35 6.00
C THR A 59 -14.53 -16.09 7.02
N GLY A 60 -14.39 -15.57 8.24
CA GLY A 60 -13.64 -16.21 9.32
C GLY A 60 -12.12 -16.10 9.17
N ASP A 61 -11.63 -15.17 8.33
CA ASP A 61 -10.19 -14.92 8.20
C ASP A 61 -9.59 -14.39 9.52
N ILE A 62 -10.39 -13.67 10.31
CA ILE A 62 -10.04 -13.09 11.61
C ILE A 62 -11.32 -12.92 12.44
N ASP A 63 -11.23 -12.99 13.77
CA ASP A 63 -12.37 -12.71 14.65
C ASP A 63 -12.53 -11.21 14.96
N GLU A 64 -13.69 -10.86 15.53
CA GLU A 64 -14.07 -9.46 15.81
C GLU A 64 -13.07 -8.74 16.71
N SER A 65 -12.53 -9.42 17.73
CA SER A 65 -11.65 -8.80 18.72
C SER A 65 -10.27 -8.47 18.13
N HIS A 66 -9.88 -9.16 17.05
CA HIS A 66 -8.61 -8.96 16.35
C HIS A 66 -8.74 -8.17 15.05
N LEU A 67 -9.96 -7.80 14.59
CA LEU A 67 -10.17 -6.93 13.43
C LEU A 67 -9.82 -5.46 13.75
N MET A 68 -8.53 -5.23 13.92
CA MET A 68 -7.95 -3.99 14.43
C MET A 68 -7.27 -3.17 13.32
N GLY A 69 -7.29 -1.85 13.47
CA GLY A 69 -6.73 -0.95 12.48
C GLY A 69 -6.64 0.49 12.96
N SER A 70 -6.32 1.39 12.04
CA SER A 70 -6.36 2.84 12.28
C SER A 70 -7.79 3.33 12.46
N TRP A 71 -7.92 4.55 12.98
CA TRP A 71 -9.22 5.24 13.12
C TRP A 71 -9.98 5.44 11.81
N ALA A 72 -9.30 5.35 10.66
CA ALA A 72 -9.89 5.45 9.33
C ALA A 72 -10.28 4.08 8.74
N GLY A 73 -10.01 2.98 9.45
CA GLY A 73 -10.29 1.62 9.01
C GLY A 73 -9.18 0.98 8.17
N ALA A 74 -7.95 1.49 8.21
CA ALA A 74 -6.79 0.84 7.60
C ALA A 74 -6.30 -0.30 8.52
N MET A 75 -6.15 -1.51 8.01
CA MET A 75 -6.09 -2.72 8.83
C MET A 75 -4.72 -3.40 8.83
N GLY A 76 -4.35 -4.03 9.95
CA GLY A 76 -3.21 -4.94 10.05
C GLY A 76 -1.86 -4.36 9.61
N HIS A 77 -0.93 -5.24 9.28
CA HIS A 77 0.43 -4.87 8.86
C HIS A 77 0.47 -4.04 7.57
N THR A 78 -0.51 -4.23 6.69
CA THR A 78 -0.55 -3.63 5.35
C THR A 78 -1.26 -2.28 5.31
N GLN A 79 -1.98 -1.92 6.38
CA GLN A 79 -2.87 -0.75 6.42
C GLN A 79 -3.90 -0.72 5.27
N PHE A 80 -4.31 -1.89 4.78
CA PHE A 80 -5.33 -1.96 3.73
C PHE A 80 -6.70 -1.59 4.30
N ILE A 81 -7.47 -0.82 3.54
CA ILE A 81 -8.90 -0.68 3.80
C ILE A 81 -9.62 -2.00 3.47
N PRO A 82 -10.79 -2.29 4.09
CA PRO A 82 -11.51 -3.55 3.91
C PRO A 82 -11.73 -4.00 2.45
N THR A 83 -12.10 -3.09 1.54
CA THR A 83 -12.28 -3.46 0.14
C THR A 83 -10.96 -3.83 -0.55
N SER A 84 -9.85 -3.20 -0.18
CA SER A 84 -8.53 -3.58 -0.70
C SER A 84 -8.11 -4.94 -0.17
N TYR A 85 -8.35 -5.22 1.11
CA TYR A 85 -8.15 -6.56 1.67
C TYR A 85 -8.95 -7.60 0.86
N GLN A 86 -10.24 -7.39 0.63
CA GLN A 86 -11.05 -8.34 -0.15
C GLN A 86 -10.53 -8.58 -1.57
N ALA A 87 -9.97 -7.55 -2.21
CA ALA A 87 -9.46 -7.63 -3.58
C ALA A 87 -8.08 -8.28 -3.69
N TYR A 88 -7.26 -8.21 -2.64
CA TYR A 88 -5.82 -8.50 -2.73
C TYR A 88 -5.28 -9.47 -1.68
N ALA A 89 -6.04 -9.80 -0.63
CA ALA A 89 -5.58 -10.67 0.45
C ALA A 89 -5.21 -12.06 -0.07
N VAL A 90 -4.06 -12.57 0.41
CA VAL A 90 -3.49 -13.87 0.05
C VAL A 90 -3.24 -14.65 1.32
N ASP A 91 -3.63 -15.91 1.31
CA ASP A 91 -3.25 -16.93 2.30
C ASP A 91 -1.93 -17.51 1.78
N MET A 92 -0.83 -17.10 2.41
CA MET A 92 0.52 -17.43 1.97
C MET A 92 1.05 -18.66 2.71
N ASP A 93 0.67 -18.83 3.97
CA ASP A 93 1.10 -19.96 4.79
C ASP A 93 0.21 -21.22 4.62
N GLY A 94 -0.93 -21.11 3.93
CA GLY A 94 -1.79 -22.21 3.51
C GLY A 94 -2.72 -22.72 4.62
N ASN A 95 -2.94 -21.93 5.67
CA ASN A 95 -3.75 -22.34 6.82
C ASN A 95 -5.28 -22.14 6.62
N GLY A 96 -5.68 -21.61 5.46
CA GLY A 96 -7.08 -21.34 5.10
C GLY A 96 -7.57 -19.95 5.51
N ARG A 97 -6.71 -19.08 6.05
CA ARG A 97 -7.02 -17.70 6.44
C ARG A 97 -6.04 -16.74 5.78
N ARG A 98 -6.51 -15.52 5.53
CA ARG A 98 -5.67 -14.45 4.95
C ARG A 98 -5.33 -13.42 6.02
N ASP A 99 -4.61 -13.85 7.05
CA ASP A 99 -4.46 -13.09 8.31
C ASP A 99 -3.34 -12.04 8.21
N ILE A 100 -3.69 -10.83 7.73
CA ILE A 100 -2.75 -9.71 7.65
C ILE A 100 -2.42 -9.04 9.00
N TRP A 101 -2.95 -9.57 10.12
CA TRP A 101 -2.70 -9.06 11.47
C TRP A 101 -1.63 -9.87 12.18
N ASN A 102 -1.71 -11.21 12.10
CA ASN A 102 -0.84 -12.11 12.84
C ASN A 102 0.11 -12.92 11.96
N SER A 103 -0.14 -13.00 10.64
CA SER A 103 0.74 -13.68 9.69
C SER A 103 1.53 -12.66 8.86
N VAL A 104 2.82 -12.52 9.18
CA VAL A 104 3.76 -11.73 8.35
C VAL A 104 3.85 -12.28 6.91
N PRO A 105 3.88 -13.61 6.68
CA PRO A 105 3.76 -14.16 5.33
C PRO A 105 2.54 -13.64 4.57
N ASP A 106 1.35 -13.71 5.17
CA ASP A 106 0.10 -13.25 4.52
C ASP A 106 0.12 -11.74 4.26
N ALA A 107 0.60 -10.95 5.22
CA ALA A 107 0.72 -9.51 5.07
C ALA A 107 1.64 -9.12 3.90
N LEU A 108 2.83 -9.72 3.82
CA LEU A 108 3.79 -9.43 2.75
C LEU A 108 3.32 -9.96 1.40
N ALA A 109 2.71 -11.14 1.35
CA ALA A 109 2.13 -11.69 0.13
C ALA A 109 0.96 -10.86 -0.38
N THR A 110 0.10 -10.38 0.53
CA THR A 110 -1.01 -9.48 0.22
C THR A 110 -0.52 -8.15 -0.36
N ALA A 111 0.52 -7.54 0.24
CA ALA A 111 1.15 -6.33 -0.30
C ALA A 111 1.79 -6.58 -1.68
N ALA A 112 2.45 -7.72 -1.85
CA ALA A 112 3.03 -8.12 -3.14
C ALA A 112 1.97 -8.36 -4.21
N ASN A 113 0.83 -8.95 -3.85
CA ASN A 113 -0.28 -9.16 -4.77
C ASN A 113 -0.89 -7.82 -5.23
N LEU A 114 -1.04 -6.84 -4.33
CA LEU A 114 -1.47 -5.49 -4.71
C LEU A 114 -0.50 -4.86 -5.71
N LEU A 115 0.81 -4.92 -5.45
CA LEU A 115 1.81 -4.39 -6.38
C LEU A 115 1.74 -5.09 -7.74
N LYS A 116 1.69 -6.42 -7.75
CA LYS A 116 1.62 -7.23 -8.98
C LYS A 116 0.37 -6.90 -9.79
N ARG A 117 -0.81 -6.82 -9.14
CA ARG A 117 -2.08 -6.49 -9.82
C ARG A 117 -2.13 -5.05 -10.32
N ASN A 118 -1.34 -4.15 -9.74
CA ASN A 118 -1.20 -2.75 -10.18
C ASN A 118 0.01 -2.52 -11.10
N GLY A 119 0.50 -3.58 -11.77
CA GLY A 119 1.47 -3.43 -12.85
C GLY A 119 2.92 -3.29 -12.40
N TRP A 120 3.25 -3.67 -11.15
CA TRP A 120 4.65 -3.73 -10.73
C TRP A 120 5.45 -4.66 -11.64
N GLN A 121 6.57 -4.16 -12.17
CA GLN A 121 7.47 -4.91 -13.03
C GLN A 121 8.77 -5.20 -12.28
N PRO A 122 9.06 -6.47 -11.95
CA PRO A 122 10.31 -6.84 -11.29
C PRO A 122 11.54 -6.30 -12.03
N GLY A 123 12.50 -5.78 -11.27
CA GLY A 123 13.70 -5.18 -11.81
C GLY A 123 13.53 -3.72 -12.26
N ARG A 124 12.32 -3.22 -12.57
CA ARG A 124 12.12 -1.79 -12.88
C ARG A 124 12.39 -0.92 -11.66
N THR A 125 12.97 0.26 -11.88
CA THR A 125 13.12 1.24 -10.79
C THR A 125 11.78 1.93 -10.54
N TRP A 126 11.59 2.47 -9.34
CA TRP A 126 10.47 3.38 -9.05
C TRP A 126 10.77 4.82 -9.47
N GLY A 127 12.06 5.17 -9.63
CA GLY A 127 12.50 6.50 -10.01
C GLY A 127 14.02 6.67 -9.89
N TYR A 128 14.52 7.83 -10.33
CA TYR A 128 15.89 8.28 -10.13
C TYR A 128 15.87 9.74 -9.71
N GLU A 129 16.81 10.12 -8.84
CA GLU A 129 17.17 11.52 -8.69
C GLU A 129 17.82 12.04 -9.99
N VAL A 130 17.50 13.27 -10.37
CA VAL A 130 17.98 13.90 -11.60
C VAL A 130 18.46 15.33 -11.36
N SER A 131 19.39 15.77 -12.20
CA SER A 131 19.81 17.16 -12.34
C SER A 131 19.25 17.76 -13.62
N LEU A 132 18.69 18.96 -13.50
CA LEU A 132 18.07 19.68 -14.61
C LEU A 132 19.00 20.81 -15.09
N PRO A 133 19.16 21.01 -16.41
CA PRO A 133 19.85 22.17 -16.95
C PRO A 133 19.12 23.46 -16.55
N ALA A 134 19.90 24.43 -16.06
CA ALA A 134 19.40 25.72 -15.62
C ALA A 134 18.69 26.47 -16.77
N GLY A 135 17.61 27.18 -16.44
CA GLY A 135 16.88 28.04 -17.38
C GLY A 135 16.05 27.31 -18.44
N ARG A 136 15.98 25.98 -18.41
CA ARG A 136 15.19 25.20 -19.38
C ARG A 136 13.79 24.89 -18.86
N LYS A 137 12.78 25.04 -19.72
CA LYS A 137 11.43 24.50 -19.49
C LYS A 137 11.35 23.05 -19.97
N PHE A 138 10.69 22.20 -19.20
CA PHE A 138 10.51 20.78 -19.50
C PHE A 138 9.06 20.49 -19.92
N PRO A 139 8.85 19.53 -20.84
CA PRO A 139 7.50 19.04 -21.14
C PRO A 139 6.88 18.39 -19.90
N SER A 140 5.56 18.35 -19.85
CA SER A 140 4.82 17.54 -18.87
C SER A 140 4.52 16.16 -19.45
N GLY A 141 4.27 15.18 -18.58
CA GLY A 141 3.88 13.82 -18.96
C GLY A 141 5.03 12.82 -18.94
N ALA A 142 4.77 11.65 -19.52
CA ALA A 142 5.66 10.49 -19.48
C ALA A 142 6.50 10.38 -20.77
N MET A 143 7.80 10.21 -20.62
CA MET A 143 8.75 9.95 -21.71
C MET A 143 9.80 8.95 -21.23
N SER A 144 10.43 8.23 -22.15
CA SER A 144 11.53 7.34 -21.77
C SER A 144 12.72 8.14 -21.23
N LEU A 145 13.54 7.50 -20.37
CA LEU A 145 14.75 8.11 -19.82
C LEU A 145 15.72 8.58 -20.91
N ASP A 146 15.79 7.90 -22.06
CA ASP A 146 16.58 8.36 -23.21
C ASP A 146 16.08 9.68 -23.79
N LYS A 147 14.76 9.87 -23.87
CA LYS A 147 14.19 11.13 -24.36
C LYS A 147 14.42 12.26 -23.35
N TRP A 148 14.29 11.97 -22.06
CA TRP A 148 14.67 12.93 -21.00
C TRP A 148 16.15 13.30 -21.07
N ALA A 149 17.02 12.31 -21.26
CA ALA A 149 18.45 12.52 -21.43
C ALA A 149 18.77 13.39 -22.65
N SER A 150 18.08 13.19 -23.79
CA SER A 150 18.28 14.00 -24.99
C SER A 150 17.91 15.49 -24.82
N ILE A 151 17.09 15.83 -23.83
CA ILE A 151 16.75 17.22 -23.49
C ILE A 151 17.53 17.76 -22.29
N GLY A 152 18.58 17.04 -21.88
CA GLY A 152 19.57 17.47 -20.90
C GLY A 152 19.32 17.01 -19.47
N VAL A 153 18.29 16.18 -19.21
CA VAL A 153 18.10 15.59 -17.88
C VAL A 153 19.19 14.56 -17.62
N THR A 154 19.94 14.70 -16.52
CA THR A 154 21.06 13.80 -16.19
C THR A 154 20.94 13.28 -14.78
N ARG A 155 21.71 12.24 -14.42
CA ARG A 155 21.84 11.83 -13.02
C ARG A 155 22.82 12.76 -12.28
N PRO A 156 22.60 13.08 -10.99
CA PRO A 156 23.44 14.02 -10.24
C PRO A 156 24.93 13.65 -10.17
N ASN A 157 25.25 12.37 -10.31
CA ASN A 157 26.63 11.86 -10.26
C ASN A 157 27.24 11.61 -11.66
N GLY A 158 26.62 12.14 -12.72
CA GLY A 158 27.08 11.96 -14.10
C GLY A 158 26.99 10.52 -14.63
N LYS A 159 26.43 9.57 -13.86
CA LYS A 159 26.22 8.20 -14.35
C LYS A 159 25.10 8.17 -15.39
N PRO A 160 25.19 7.27 -16.40
CA PRO A 160 24.08 7.05 -17.30
C PRO A 160 22.88 6.47 -16.56
N PHE A 161 21.69 6.64 -17.14
CA PHE A 161 20.52 5.88 -16.73
C PHE A 161 20.78 4.39 -17.03
N PRO A 162 20.62 3.48 -16.07
CA PRO A 162 20.91 2.05 -16.28
C PRO A 162 20.09 1.42 -17.42
N ARG A 163 18.91 1.97 -17.72
CA ARG A 163 18.00 1.52 -18.77
C ARG A 163 17.30 2.70 -19.41
N GLY A 164 17.70 3.03 -20.64
CA GLY A 164 17.15 4.15 -21.39
C GLY A 164 15.65 4.04 -21.73
N GLY A 165 15.15 2.81 -21.87
CA GLY A 165 13.76 2.51 -22.20
C GLY A 165 12.78 2.51 -21.01
N ASP A 166 13.27 2.69 -19.78
CA ASP A 166 12.37 2.94 -18.64
C ASP A 166 11.64 4.28 -18.86
N VAL A 167 10.39 4.39 -18.40
CA VAL A 167 9.49 5.55 -18.56
C VAL A 167 9.10 6.09 -17.20
#